data_AF-A0A2D8BTF5-F1
#
_entry.id   AF-A0A2D8BTF5-F1
#
_cell.length_a   1.000
_cell.length_b   1.000
_cell.length_c   1.000
_cell.angle_alpha   90.00
_cell.angle_beta   90.00
_cell.angle_gamma   90.00
#
_symmetry.space_group_name_H-M   'P 1'
#
loop_
_entity.id
_entity.type
_entity.pdbx_description
1 polymer ?
#
loop_
_entity_poly.entity_id
_entity_poly.type
_entity_poly.pdbx_seq_one_letter_code
_entity_poly.pdbx_strand_id
1 'polypeptide(L)'
;MDEGQLLDQQTLEMVNPFNRPIPGQSLTNSVDNPYPWESPPRFTKVNEALNFITESILGDEERLVGILEILGSQELAIAEIAQILLEDGFRKGYFNPDMVLLLAEPVMVVLMALSERAGFADYEIYQGEKSELDEEEQRELANEVMNAIKEEVEFKGLRKQGGIDIRSVPSKVIDTIEDLDIPETQSLLAPTKSVEETPPEPSLLGKM
;
A
#
# COMPACT_ATOMS: atom_id res chain seq x y z
N MET A 1 56.69 39.95 -16.38
CA MET A 1 55.92 38.77 -16.79
C MET A 1 54.49 39.04 -16.39
N ASP A 2 53.58 38.85 -17.33
CA ASP A 2 52.30 39.54 -17.49
C ASP A 2 51.22 39.08 -16.49
N GLU A 3 50.78 39.96 -15.58
CA GLU A 3 49.63 39.71 -14.70
C GLU A 3 48.31 39.58 -15.48
N GLY A 4 48.24 40.14 -16.70
CA GLY A 4 47.08 40.04 -17.58
C GLY A 4 46.81 38.63 -18.13
N GLN A 5 47.86 37.83 -18.37
CA GLN A 5 47.69 36.47 -18.91
C GLN A 5 47.14 35.47 -17.89
N LEU A 6 47.35 35.72 -16.59
CA LEU A 6 46.82 34.90 -15.50
C LEU A 6 45.32 35.13 -15.28
N LEU A 7 44.87 36.39 -15.42
CA LEU A 7 43.45 36.77 -15.34
C LEU A 7 42.65 36.23 -16.54
N ASP A 8 43.23 36.23 -17.73
CA ASP A 8 42.59 35.66 -18.92
C ASP A 8 42.42 34.13 -18.83
N GLN A 9 43.39 33.40 -18.25
CA GLN A 9 43.24 31.96 -18.04
C GLN A 9 42.19 31.64 -16.96
N GLN A 10 42.16 32.39 -15.86
CA GLN A 10 41.16 32.21 -14.79
C GLN A 10 39.73 32.55 -15.26
N THR A 11 39.58 33.57 -16.10
CA THR A 11 38.26 33.94 -16.65
C THR A 11 37.77 32.96 -17.73
N LEU A 12 38.69 32.35 -18.48
CA LEU A 12 38.36 31.31 -19.45
C LEU A 12 37.98 29.98 -18.79
N GLU A 13 38.59 29.62 -17.66
CA GLU A 13 38.16 28.48 -16.84
C GLU A 13 36.78 28.70 -16.20
N MET A 14 36.47 29.94 -15.82
CA MET A 14 35.17 30.31 -15.21
C MET A 14 33.99 30.24 -16.20
N VAL A 15 34.26 30.30 -17.51
CA VAL A 15 33.24 30.19 -18.57
C VAL A 15 33.66 29.11 -19.57
N ASN A 16 33.61 27.84 -19.15
CA ASN A 16 33.76 26.72 -20.08
C ASN A 16 32.46 26.51 -20.88
N PRO A 17 32.39 26.85 -22.18
CA PRO A 17 31.17 26.74 -22.99
C PRO A 17 30.74 25.29 -23.26
N PHE A 18 31.58 24.31 -22.90
CA PHE A 18 31.30 22.89 -23.01
C PHE A 18 30.80 22.28 -21.70
N ASN A 19 30.77 23.03 -20.59
CA ASN A 19 30.22 22.59 -19.30
C ASN A 19 28.69 22.82 -19.21
N ARG A 20 27.97 22.50 -20.29
CA ARG A 20 26.51 22.52 -20.33
C ARG A 20 25.98 21.12 -19.99
N PRO A 21 24.89 20.99 -19.21
CA PRO A 21 24.29 19.68 -18.95
C PRO A 21 24.00 18.94 -20.25
N ILE A 22 24.40 17.67 -20.33
CA ILE A 22 24.09 16.83 -21.48
C ILE A 22 22.57 16.57 -21.46
N PRO A 23 21.85 16.73 -22.58
CA PRO A 23 20.43 16.38 -22.63
C PRO A 23 20.19 14.96 -22.09
N GLY A 24 19.26 14.80 -21.15
CA GLY A 24 18.99 13.52 -20.47
C GLY A 24 19.80 13.29 -19.20
N GLN A 25 20.85 14.06 -18.90
CA GLN A 25 21.63 13.91 -17.67
C GLN A 25 20.81 14.25 -16.41
N SER A 26 19.71 15.00 -16.53
CA SER A 26 18.76 15.23 -15.44
C SER A 26 17.88 14.02 -15.13
N LEU A 27 17.84 13.01 -15.99
CA LEU A 27 17.01 11.82 -15.84
C LEU A 27 17.76 10.65 -15.18
N THR A 28 19.06 10.77 -14.95
CA THR A 28 19.94 9.73 -14.41
C THR A 28 20.82 10.33 -13.32
N ASN A 29 21.11 9.58 -12.26
CA ASN A 29 22.01 10.06 -11.22
C ASN A 29 23.48 9.83 -11.59
N SER A 30 24.41 10.36 -10.80
CA SER A 30 25.83 10.07 -10.97
C SER A 30 26.12 8.61 -10.68
N VAL A 31 27.17 8.06 -11.31
CA VAL A 31 27.61 6.66 -11.07
C VAL A 31 27.98 6.42 -9.61
N ASP A 32 28.45 7.47 -8.91
CA ASP A 32 28.80 7.40 -7.48
C ASP A 32 27.58 7.40 -6.56
N ASN A 33 26.39 7.76 -7.06
CA ASN A 33 25.15 7.84 -6.29
C ASN A 33 23.95 7.39 -7.13
N PRO A 34 23.88 6.12 -7.57
CA PRO A 34 22.77 5.64 -8.38
C PRO A 34 21.45 5.68 -7.60
N TYR A 35 20.33 5.79 -8.30
CA TYR A 35 19.02 5.57 -7.68
C TYR A 35 18.89 4.11 -7.20
N PRO A 36 18.06 3.84 -6.17
CA PRO A 36 17.87 2.47 -5.69
C PRO A 36 17.39 1.49 -6.78
N TRP A 37 16.54 1.94 -7.70
CA TRP A 37 16.04 1.16 -8.84
C TRP A 37 17.04 0.99 -10.00
N GLU A 38 18.17 1.70 -9.98
CA GLU A 38 19.26 1.51 -10.95
C GLU A 38 20.19 0.36 -10.54
N SER A 39 20.05 -0.14 -9.31
CA SER A 39 20.79 -1.30 -8.79
C SER A 39 20.00 -2.60 -8.98
N PRO A 40 20.65 -3.77 -8.89
CA PRO A 40 19.95 -5.05 -8.90
C PRO A 40 18.86 -5.11 -7.82
N PRO A 41 17.66 -5.63 -8.13
CA PRO A 41 16.56 -5.66 -7.18
C PRO A 41 16.88 -6.58 -6.00
N ARG A 42 16.35 -6.22 -4.83
CA ARG A 42 16.51 -7.03 -3.61
C ARG A 42 15.86 -8.41 -3.74
N PHE A 43 14.67 -8.46 -4.33
CA PHE A 43 13.90 -9.71 -4.48
C PHE A 43 13.80 -10.10 -5.95
N THR A 44 14.02 -11.38 -6.23
CA THR A 44 13.95 -11.97 -7.58
C THR A 44 12.91 -13.09 -7.68
N LYS A 45 12.23 -13.42 -6.56
CA LYS A 45 11.18 -14.45 -6.51
C LYS A 45 9.90 -13.84 -5.97
N VAL A 46 8.78 -14.16 -6.63
CA VAL A 46 7.44 -13.64 -6.30
C VAL A 46 7.06 -13.93 -4.85
N ASN A 47 7.24 -15.18 -4.40
CA ASN A 47 6.88 -15.56 -3.02
C ASN A 47 7.70 -14.82 -1.96
N GLU A 48 9.00 -14.58 -2.20
CA GLU A 48 9.85 -13.86 -1.25
C GLU A 48 9.46 -12.39 -1.17
N ALA A 49 9.18 -11.77 -2.32
CA ALA A 49 8.71 -10.39 -2.40
C ALA A 49 7.32 -10.22 -1.76
N LEU A 50 6.38 -11.13 -2.04
CA LEU A 50 5.03 -11.09 -1.47
C LEU A 50 5.06 -11.25 0.05
N ASN A 51 5.83 -12.22 0.56
CA ASN A 51 6.02 -12.38 2.02
C ASN A 51 6.58 -11.11 2.63
N PHE A 52 7.59 -10.49 2.00
CA PHE A 52 8.15 -9.23 2.49
C PHE A 52 7.12 -8.10 2.52
N ILE A 53 6.29 -7.96 1.48
CA ILE A 53 5.22 -6.96 1.44
C ILE A 53 4.23 -7.20 2.59
N THR A 54 3.73 -8.44 2.74
CA THR A 54 2.79 -8.78 3.80
C THR A 54 3.41 -8.57 5.19
N GLU A 55 4.62 -9.07 5.44
CA GLU A 55 5.33 -8.86 6.72
C GLU A 55 5.57 -7.39 6.99
N SER A 56 5.86 -6.58 5.96
CA SER A 56 6.03 -5.14 6.11
C SER A 56 4.72 -4.45 6.49
N ILE A 57 3.57 -4.93 6.01
CA ILE A 57 2.25 -4.38 6.34
C ILE A 57 1.85 -4.81 7.75
N LEU A 58 1.97 -6.10 8.06
CA LEU A 58 1.49 -6.69 9.31
C LEU A 58 2.42 -6.46 10.51
N GLY A 59 3.72 -6.32 10.25
CA GLY A 59 4.73 -6.14 11.29
C GLY A 59 4.86 -4.70 11.79
N ASP A 60 4.16 -3.74 11.17
CA ASP A 60 4.15 -2.32 11.52
C ASP A 60 2.72 -1.86 11.74
N GLU A 61 2.34 -1.65 13.00
CA GLU A 61 0.97 -1.28 13.41
C GLU A 61 0.53 0.05 12.78
N GLU A 62 1.41 1.06 12.69
CA GLU A 62 1.08 2.35 12.08
C GLU A 62 0.79 2.18 10.58
N ARG A 63 1.58 1.35 9.90
CA ARG A 63 1.37 1.06 8.47
C ARG A 63 0.10 0.25 8.24
N LEU A 64 -0.17 -0.74 9.09
CA LEU A 64 -1.40 -1.54 9.02
C LEU A 64 -2.63 -0.65 9.18
N VAL A 65 -2.66 0.19 10.23
CA VAL A 65 -3.76 1.12 10.47
C VAL A 65 -3.95 2.07 9.30
N GLY A 66 -2.88 2.67 8.78
CA GLY A 66 -2.97 3.55 7.62
C GLY A 66 -3.52 2.87 6.37
N ILE A 67 -3.15 1.61 6.11
CA ILE A 67 -3.71 0.83 5.01
C ILE A 67 -5.19 0.51 5.23
N LEU A 68 -5.59 0.13 6.45
CA LEU A 68 -6.99 -0.12 6.79
C LEU A 68 -7.86 1.13 6.68
N GLU A 69 -7.33 2.30 7.05
CA GLU A 69 -8.01 3.59 6.86
C GLU A 69 -8.26 3.90 5.38
N ILE A 70 -7.26 3.66 4.52
CA ILE A 70 -7.40 3.85 3.07
C ILE A 70 -8.41 2.85 2.48
N LEU A 71 -8.35 1.59 2.89
CA LEU A 71 -9.31 0.57 2.44
C LEU A 71 -10.74 0.88 2.92
N GLY A 72 -10.87 1.38 4.15
CA GLY A 72 -12.15 1.75 4.76
C GLY A 72 -12.77 3.03 4.19
N SER A 73 -11.98 3.94 3.60
CA SER A 73 -12.51 5.16 2.96
C SER A 73 -13.24 4.86 1.65
N GLN A 74 -12.90 3.74 0.99
CA GLN A 74 -13.45 3.32 -0.31
C GLN A 74 -13.28 4.37 -1.43
N GLU A 75 -12.36 5.33 -1.27
CA GLU A 75 -12.09 6.36 -2.28
C GLU A 75 -11.20 5.87 -3.43
N LEU A 76 -10.38 4.86 -3.16
CA LEU A 76 -9.46 4.24 -4.11
C LEU A 76 -9.83 2.78 -4.35
N ALA A 77 -9.69 2.32 -5.59
CA ALA A 77 -9.86 0.92 -5.92
C ALA A 77 -8.68 0.08 -5.40
N ILE A 78 -8.91 -1.21 -5.15
CA ILE A 78 -7.88 -2.14 -4.65
C ILE A 78 -6.64 -2.15 -5.56
N ALA A 79 -6.85 -2.10 -6.89
CA ALA A 79 -5.76 -2.03 -7.86
C ALA A 79 -4.88 -0.78 -7.69
N GLU A 80 -5.46 0.38 -7.37
CA GLU A 80 -4.73 1.64 -7.18
C GLU A 80 -3.89 1.59 -5.90
N ILE A 81 -4.44 1.03 -4.82
CA ILE A 81 -3.72 0.85 -3.56
C ILE A 81 -2.54 -0.12 -3.76
N ALA A 82 -2.77 -1.23 -4.47
CA ALA A 82 -1.70 -2.17 -4.81
C ALA A 82 -0.62 -1.50 -5.66
N GLN A 83 -1.00 -0.68 -6.64
CA GLN A 83 -0.06 0.06 -7.48
C GLN A 83 0.82 1.00 -6.64
N ILE A 84 0.23 1.78 -5.73
CA ILE A 84 0.98 2.69 -4.85
C ILE A 84 2.02 1.94 -4.02
N LEU A 85 1.64 0.79 -3.44
CA LEU A 85 2.55 -0.05 -2.65
C LEU A 85 3.69 -0.61 -3.49
N LEU A 86 3.40 -1.08 -4.70
CA LEU A 86 4.39 -1.67 -5.60
C LEU A 86 5.32 -0.62 -6.20
N GLU A 87 4.82 0.57 -6.51
CA GLU A 87 5.63 1.71 -6.97
C GLU A 87 6.60 2.17 -5.88
N ASP A 88 6.16 2.26 -4.63
CA ASP A 88 7.05 2.55 -3.48
C ASP A 88 8.16 1.50 -3.36
N GLY A 89 7.81 0.22 -3.47
CA GLY A 89 8.79 -0.88 -3.46
C GLY A 89 9.77 -0.83 -4.64
N PHE A 90 9.30 -0.51 -5.84
CA PHE A 90 10.13 -0.30 -7.02
C PHE A 90 11.10 0.86 -6.82
N ARG A 91 10.62 2.02 -6.33
CA ARG A 91 11.45 3.20 -6.06
C ARG A 91 12.48 2.96 -4.95
N LYS A 92 12.25 1.98 -4.08
CA LYS A 92 13.22 1.53 -3.07
C LYS A 92 14.21 0.48 -3.59
N GLY A 93 14.09 0.06 -4.85
CA GLY A 93 14.94 -0.97 -5.45
C GLY A 93 14.62 -2.39 -4.97
N TYR A 94 13.42 -2.62 -4.43
CA TYR A 94 13.03 -3.95 -3.96
C TYR A 94 12.69 -4.88 -5.12
N PHE A 95 12.05 -4.34 -6.15
CA PHE A 95 11.51 -5.08 -7.29
C PHE A 95 12.00 -4.45 -8.60
N ASN A 96 12.13 -5.25 -9.66
CA ASN A 96 12.19 -4.77 -11.03
C ASN A 96 10.76 -4.60 -11.60
N PRO A 97 10.58 -3.92 -12.75
CA PRO A 97 9.26 -3.70 -13.34
C PRO A 97 8.52 -5.00 -13.66
N ASP A 98 9.22 -6.04 -14.10
CA ASP A 98 8.59 -7.34 -14.37
C ASP A 98 8.04 -7.99 -13.10
N MET A 99 8.74 -7.86 -11.97
CA MET A 99 8.25 -8.35 -10.69
C MET A 99 7.05 -7.54 -10.19
N VAL A 100 6.99 -6.23 -10.45
CA VAL A 100 5.81 -5.42 -10.13
C VAL A 100 4.58 -5.97 -10.84
N LEU A 101 4.69 -6.32 -12.11
CA LEU A 101 3.59 -6.92 -12.87
C LEU A 101 3.17 -8.28 -12.30
N LEU A 102 4.12 -9.12 -11.90
CA LEU A 102 3.83 -10.42 -11.28
C LEU A 102 3.23 -10.31 -9.87
N LEU A 103 3.54 -9.24 -9.15
CA LEU A 103 3.07 -9.00 -7.79
C LEU A 103 1.74 -8.26 -7.74
N ALA A 104 1.33 -7.58 -8.83
CA ALA A 104 0.12 -6.78 -8.90
C ALA A 104 -1.10 -7.54 -8.36
N GLU A 105 -1.39 -8.69 -8.95
CA GLU A 105 -2.54 -9.51 -8.57
C GLU A 105 -2.40 -10.14 -7.16
N PRO A 106 -1.28 -10.79 -6.80
CA PRO A 106 -1.10 -11.30 -5.43
C PRO A 106 -1.26 -10.25 -4.33
N VAL A 107 -0.79 -9.02 -4.56
CA VAL A 107 -0.92 -7.92 -3.59
C VAL A 107 -2.37 -7.46 -3.51
N MET A 108 -3.10 -7.39 -4.62
CA MET A 108 -4.53 -7.10 -4.60
C MET A 108 -5.29 -8.13 -3.76
N VAL A 109 -4.98 -9.43 -3.88
CA VAL A 109 -5.60 -10.48 -3.05
C VAL A 109 -5.31 -10.28 -1.56
N VAL A 110 -4.08 -9.92 -1.20
CA VAL A 110 -3.72 -9.59 0.19
C VAL A 110 -4.54 -8.41 0.71
N LEU A 111 -4.72 -7.36 -0.09
CA LEU A 111 -5.51 -6.19 0.28
C LEU A 111 -7.00 -6.53 0.41
N MET A 112 -7.55 -7.34 -0.51
CA MET A 112 -8.93 -7.84 -0.42
C MET A 112 -9.14 -8.64 0.86
N ALA A 113 -8.21 -9.55 1.19
CA ALA A 113 -8.26 -10.34 2.43
C ALA A 113 -8.24 -9.44 3.68
N LEU A 114 -7.40 -8.41 3.69
CA LEU A 114 -7.34 -7.43 4.78
C LEU A 114 -8.64 -6.62 4.90
N SER A 115 -9.20 -6.17 3.79
CA SER A 115 -10.49 -5.47 3.76
C SER A 115 -11.62 -6.33 4.31
N GLU A 116 -11.75 -7.58 3.82
CA GLU A 116 -12.79 -8.50 4.29
C GLU A 116 -12.64 -8.81 5.78
N ARG A 117 -11.39 -9.00 6.24
CA ARG A 117 -11.08 -9.26 7.65
C ARG A 117 -11.42 -8.06 8.54
N ALA A 118 -11.21 -6.83 8.05
CA ALA A 118 -11.60 -5.59 8.72
C ALA A 118 -13.10 -5.26 8.62
N GLY A 119 -13.89 -6.08 7.91
CA GLY A 119 -15.33 -5.89 7.74
C GLY A 119 -15.72 -4.98 6.58
N PHE A 120 -14.76 -4.53 5.77
CA PHE A 120 -14.98 -3.78 4.54
C PHE A 120 -15.19 -4.76 3.37
N ALA A 121 -16.43 -5.24 3.19
CA ALA A 121 -16.74 -6.20 2.12
C ALA A 121 -17.20 -5.55 0.81
N ASP A 122 -17.34 -4.22 0.77
CA ASP A 122 -17.86 -3.45 -0.37
C ASP A 122 -16.78 -2.56 -1.00
N TYR A 123 -15.67 -3.15 -1.43
CA TYR A 123 -14.59 -2.44 -2.13
C TYR A 123 -14.74 -2.54 -3.65
N GLU A 124 -14.19 -1.56 -4.36
CA GLU A 124 -14.05 -1.61 -5.83
C GLU A 124 -12.68 -2.20 -6.19
N ILE A 125 -12.63 -3.18 -7.09
CA ILE A 125 -11.38 -3.85 -7.46
C ILE A 125 -10.62 -2.98 -8.47
N TYR A 126 -11.34 -2.53 -9.50
CA TYR A 126 -10.83 -1.64 -10.54
C TYR A 126 -11.68 -0.38 -10.62
N GLN A 127 -11.02 0.77 -10.79
CA GLN A 127 -11.72 2.05 -10.92
C GLN A 127 -12.79 2.00 -12.02
N GLY A 128 -14.04 2.28 -11.65
CA GLY A 128 -15.18 2.30 -12.57
C GLY A 128 -15.94 0.99 -12.70
N GLU A 129 -15.48 -0.12 -12.10
CA GLU A 129 -16.20 -1.40 -12.05
C GLU A 129 -17.64 -1.24 -11.53
N LYS A 130 -17.84 -0.45 -10.48
CA LYS A 130 -19.20 -0.21 -9.94
C LYS A 130 -20.06 0.66 -10.84
N SER A 131 -19.45 1.49 -11.68
CA SER A 131 -20.14 2.41 -12.59
C SER A 131 -20.53 1.76 -13.93
N GLU A 132 -19.99 0.59 -14.26
CA GLU A 132 -20.29 -0.13 -15.50
C GLU A 132 -21.55 -1.00 -15.39
N LEU A 133 -21.99 -1.33 -14.17
CA LEU A 133 -23.16 -2.16 -13.89
C LEU A 133 -24.39 -1.29 -13.62
N ASP A 134 -25.51 -1.57 -14.28
CA ASP A 134 -26.77 -0.90 -13.96
C ASP A 134 -27.36 -1.37 -12.61
N GLU A 135 -28.32 -0.64 -12.04
CA GLU A 135 -28.92 -0.98 -10.72
C GLU A 135 -29.59 -2.37 -10.69
N GLU A 136 -29.96 -2.92 -11.85
CA GLU A 136 -30.63 -4.21 -12.00
C GLU A 136 -29.59 -5.34 -12.05
N GLU A 137 -28.51 -5.15 -12.81
CA GLU A 137 -27.33 -6.02 -12.89
C GLU A 137 -26.58 -6.08 -11.55
N GLN A 138 -26.47 -4.98 -10.82
CA GLN A 138 -25.90 -4.96 -9.46
C GLN A 138 -26.70 -5.84 -8.50
N ARG A 139 -28.04 -5.85 -8.61
CA ARG A 139 -28.91 -6.68 -7.78
C ARG A 139 -28.83 -8.15 -8.19
N GLU A 140 -28.73 -8.44 -9.48
CA GLU A 140 -28.57 -9.81 -9.98
C GLU A 140 -27.22 -10.41 -9.54
N LEU A 141 -26.12 -9.66 -9.69
CA LEU A 141 -24.81 -10.07 -9.22
C LEU A 141 -24.78 -10.25 -7.69
N ALA A 142 -25.39 -9.33 -6.93
CA ALA A 142 -25.49 -9.48 -5.47
C ALA A 142 -26.27 -10.75 -5.06
N ASN A 143 -27.34 -11.08 -5.79
CA ASN A 143 -28.12 -12.29 -5.53
C ASN A 143 -27.38 -13.57 -5.95
N GLU A 144 -26.64 -13.55 -7.07
CA GLU A 144 -25.80 -14.65 -7.51
C GLU A 144 -24.66 -14.91 -6.52
N VAL A 145 -23.97 -13.86 -6.08
CA VAL A 145 -22.93 -13.93 -5.03
C VAL A 145 -23.52 -14.45 -3.72
N MET A 146 -24.71 -14.00 -3.30
CA MET A 146 -25.38 -14.53 -2.10
C MET A 146 -25.80 -16.00 -2.22
N ASN A 147 -26.11 -16.48 -3.42
CA ASN A 147 -26.46 -17.88 -3.65
C ASN A 147 -25.21 -18.77 -3.73
N ALA A 148 -24.13 -18.30 -4.35
CA ALA A 148 -22.83 -18.99 -4.37
C ALA A 148 -22.24 -19.13 -2.96
N ILE A 149 -22.38 -18.09 -2.13
CA ILE A 149 -21.93 -18.11 -0.72
C ILE A 149 -22.69 -19.15 0.12
N LYS A 150 -23.95 -19.47 -0.22
CA LYS A 150 -24.73 -20.48 0.49
C LYS A 150 -24.36 -21.92 0.11
N GLU A 151 -23.81 -22.13 -1.08
CA GLU A 151 -23.40 -23.46 -1.56
C GLU A 151 -21.94 -23.79 -1.27
N GLU A 152 -21.06 -22.78 -1.13
CA GLU A 152 -19.60 -22.95 -0.97
C GLU A 152 -19.11 -22.71 0.47
N VAL A 153 -19.97 -22.96 1.47
CA VAL A 153 -19.57 -22.97 2.89
C VAL A 153 -18.79 -24.24 3.18
N GLU A 154 -17.49 -24.21 2.88
CA GLU A 154 -16.39 -24.75 3.69
C GLU A 154 -15.11 -24.66 2.84
N PHE A 155 -14.13 -23.90 3.35
CA PHE A 155 -12.84 -23.55 2.74
C PHE A 155 -12.86 -22.35 1.76
N LYS A 156 -12.07 -21.29 2.05
CA LYS A 156 -11.73 -20.13 1.17
C LYS A 156 -12.63 -18.89 1.28
N GLY A 157 -12.49 -18.13 2.36
CA GLY A 157 -13.16 -16.84 2.56
C GLY A 157 -12.58 -15.67 1.75
N LEU A 158 -12.47 -15.83 0.43
CA LEU A 158 -12.21 -14.71 -0.48
C LEU A 158 -13.36 -14.67 -1.48
N ARG A 159 -14.13 -13.58 -1.51
CA ARG A 159 -15.12 -13.39 -2.57
C ARG A 159 -14.39 -13.32 -3.90
N LYS A 160 -14.66 -14.29 -4.77
CA LYS A 160 -14.06 -14.34 -6.11
C LYS A 160 -14.75 -13.30 -7.01
N GLN A 161 -14.46 -12.03 -6.78
CA GLN A 161 -14.89 -10.92 -7.63
C GLN A 161 -13.75 -10.53 -8.59
N GLY A 162 -14.08 -10.10 -9.80
CA GLY A 162 -13.13 -9.39 -10.68
C GLY A 162 -12.03 -10.19 -11.40
N GLY A 163 -12.23 -11.46 -11.77
CA GLY A 163 -11.27 -12.17 -12.65
C GLY A 163 -9.89 -12.49 -12.05
N ILE A 164 -9.71 -12.27 -10.74
CA ILE A 164 -8.47 -12.49 -10.00
C ILE A 164 -8.29 -13.97 -9.60
N ASP A 165 -7.12 -14.55 -9.88
CA ASP A 165 -6.71 -15.89 -9.48
C ASP A 165 -6.07 -15.91 -8.09
N ILE A 166 -6.87 -16.33 -7.11
CA ILE A 166 -6.48 -16.55 -5.71
C ILE A 166 -5.33 -17.57 -5.56
N ARG A 167 -5.07 -18.42 -6.57
CA ARG A 167 -3.95 -19.39 -6.55
C ARG A 167 -2.57 -18.74 -6.64
N SER A 168 -2.51 -17.47 -7.03
CA SER A 168 -1.26 -16.71 -7.13
C SER A 168 -0.64 -16.41 -5.75
N VAL A 169 -1.42 -16.54 -4.67
CA VAL A 169 -0.97 -16.30 -3.29
C VAL A 169 -0.70 -17.64 -2.57
N PRO A 170 0.47 -17.83 -1.95
CA PRO A 170 0.74 -18.98 -1.09
C PRO A 170 -0.18 -19.00 0.14
N SER A 171 -0.70 -20.17 0.52
CA SER A 171 -1.64 -20.33 1.65
C SER A 171 -1.13 -19.73 2.96
N LYS A 172 0.18 -19.81 3.23
CA LYS A 172 0.82 -19.25 4.42
C LYS A 172 0.51 -17.76 4.64
N VAL A 173 0.43 -16.98 3.56
CA VAL A 173 0.15 -15.55 3.62
C VAL A 173 -1.28 -15.31 4.09
N ILE A 174 -2.22 -16.12 3.60
CA ILE A 174 -3.63 -16.06 3.96
C ILE A 174 -3.81 -16.46 5.42
N ASP A 175 -3.19 -17.56 5.85
CA ASP A 175 -3.23 -18.03 7.25
C ASP A 175 -2.74 -16.93 8.21
N THR A 176 -1.66 -16.21 7.83
CA THR A 176 -1.11 -15.12 8.64
C THR A 176 -2.09 -13.96 8.77
N ILE A 177 -2.90 -13.68 7.75
CA ILE A 177 -3.93 -12.63 7.79
C ILE A 177 -5.13 -13.06 8.65
N GLU A 178 -5.51 -14.35 8.60
CA GLU A 178 -6.60 -14.90 9.41
C GLU A 178 -6.29 -14.87 10.91
N ASP A 179 -5.02 -15.05 11.28
CA ASP A 179 -4.56 -15.03 12.67
C ASP A 179 -4.36 -13.61 13.24
N LEU A 180 -4.57 -12.56 12.45
CA LEU A 180 -4.43 -11.18 12.94
C LEU A 180 -5.58 -10.79 13.87
N ASP A 181 -5.19 -10.31 15.05
CA ASP A 181 -6.02 -9.47 15.91
C ASP A 181 -6.00 -8.05 15.35
N ILE A 182 -7.05 -7.71 14.58
CA ILE A 182 -7.22 -6.33 14.10
C ILE A 182 -7.47 -5.44 15.31
N PRO A 183 -6.63 -4.41 15.57
CA PRO A 183 -6.95 -3.44 16.59
C PRO A 183 -8.27 -2.77 16.20
N GLU A 184 -9.28 -2.81 17.08
CA GLU A 184 -10.56 -2.15 16.84
C GLU A 184 -10.27 -0.68 16.51
N THR A 185 -10.50 -0.30 15.25
CA THR A 185 -10.35 1.08 14.81
C THR A 185 -11.28 1.92 15.68
N GLN A 186 -10.70 2.66 16.63
CA GLN A 186 -11.46 3.58 17.45
C GLN A 186 -11.98 4.68 16.53
N SER A 187 -13.19 4.47 16.02
CA SER A 187 -13.93 5.47 15.25
C SER A 187 -13.94 6.77 16.05
N LEU A 188 -13.27 7.80 15.53
CA LEU A 188 -13.28 9.16 16.09
C LEU A 188 -14.68 9.81 16.10
N LEU A 189 -15.68 9.10 15.56
CA LEU A 189 -17.09 9.49 15.51
C LEU A 189 -17.96 8.78 16.54
N ALA A 190 -17.42 7.84 17.34
CA ALA A 190 -18.19 7.24 18.42
C ALA A 190 -18.51 8.33 19.46
N PRO A 191 -19.80 8.63 19.75
CA PRO A 191 -20.12 9.58 20.80
C PRO A 191 -19.51 9.04 22.09
N THR A 192 -18.72 9.88 22.76
CA THR A 192 -18.14 9.56 24.06
C THR A 192 -19.25 9.01 24.94
N LYS A 193 -19.16 7.72 25.28
CA LYS A 193 -20.00 7.16 26.34
C LYS A 193 -19.75 8.04 27.55
N SER A 194 -20.79 8.76 27.94
CA SER A 194 -20.89 9.52 29.18
C SER A 194 -20.13 8.80 30.27
N VAL A 195 -19.08 9.47 30.76
CA VAL A 195 -18.33 9.09 31.95
C VAL A 195 -19.36 8.86 33.06
N GLU A 196 -19.63 7.60 33.35
CA GLU A 196 -20.37 7.20 34.54
C GLU A 196 -19.62 7.72 35.76
N GLU A 197 -20.39 8.34 36.65
CA GLU A 197 -19.97 9.01 37.87
C GLU A 197 -18.98 8.17 38.68
N THR A 198 -17.73 8.63 38.76
CA THR A 198 -16.81 8.19 39.82
C THR A 198 -17.38 8.62 41.17
N PRO A 199 -17.51 7.73 42.17
CA PRO A 199 -18.00 8.09 43.50
C PRO A 199 -17.03 9.09 44.17
N PRO A 200 -17.54 10.04 44.99
CA PRO A 200 -16.76 11.17 45.45
C PRO A 200 -15.63 10.74 46.37
N GLU A 201 -14.39 11.09 46.01
CA GLU A 201 -13.25 11.02 46.92
C GLU A 201 -13.48 11.95 48.13
N PRO A 202 -13.16 11.54 49.37
CA PRO A 202 -13.33 12.40 50.52
C PRO A 202 -12.30 13.53 50.52
N SER A 203 -12.80 14.77 50.50
CA SER A 203 -12.03 16.02 50.57
C SER A 203 -10.91 16.00 51.61
N LEU A 204 -9.68 16.28 51.17
CA LEU A 204 -8.51 16.58 52.00
C LEU A 204 -8.54 18.03 52.54
N LEU A 205 -9.71 18.53 52.94
CA LEU A 205 -9.87 19.82 53.61
C LEU A 205 -10.38 19.59 55.04
N GLY A 206 -9.57 18.89 55.84
CA GLY A 206 -10.04 18.45 57.15
C GLY A 206 -9.02 17.68 57.98
N LYS A 207 -7.76 18.12 58.02
CA LYS A 207 -6.88 17.84 59.17
C LYS A 207 -5.68 18.80 59.17
N MET A 208 -5.77 19.75 60.10
CA MET A 208 -4.71 20.50 60.80
C MET A 208 -3.58 21.09 59.98
#